data_AF-X1RT38-F1
#
_entry.id   AF-X1RT38-F1
#
_cell.length_a   1.000
_cell.length_b   1.000
_cell.length_c   1.000
_cell.angle_alpha   90.00
_cell.angle_beta   90.00
_cell.angle_gamma   90.00
#
_symmetry.space_group_name_H-M   'P 1'
#
loop_
_entity.id
_entity.type
_entity.pdbx_description
1 polymer ?
#
loop_
_entity_poly.entity_id
_entity_poly.type
_entity_poly.pdbx_seq_one_letter_code
_entity_poly.pdbx_strand_id
1 'polypeptide(L)'
;GEKGKVIGVKVFSRENNDDLHPGVNQLVKIFIAQKRKISEGDKISGRHGNKGVIAKILPEADMPFMSDGTPIEIVLNPLGVPSRMNVGQVLEVHLGWVAKTLGIRVITPIFNGAKEEEIEGALIEAGLPKDGKTILYDGRTGRPFDLRVTVGYSYILKL
;
A
#
# COMPACT_ATOMS: atom_id res chain seq x y z
N GLY A 1 -5.92 6.28 -26.53
CA GLY A 1 -5.35 7.63 -26.63
C GLY A 1 -5.21 8.22 -25.25
N GLU A 2 -4.08 8.84 -24.94
CA GLU A 2 -3.86 9.48 -23.65
C GLU A 2 -4.65 10.79 -23.53
N LYS A 3 -5.12 11.12 -22.33
CA LYS A 3 -5.92 12.33 -22.05
C LYS A 3 -5.35 13.04 -20.81
N GLY A 4 -5.39 14.36 -20.79
CA GLY A 4 -4.92 15.14 -19.65
C GLY A 4 -5.18 16.64 -19.79
N LYS A 5 -4.70 17.41 -18.82
CA LYS A 5 -4.76 18.87 -18.81
C LYS A 5 -3.43 19.44 -19.31
N VAL A 6 -3.48 20.43 -20.19
CA VAL A 6 -2.28 21.18 -20.58
C VAL A 6 -1.79 21.96 -19.36
N ILE A 7 -0.55 21.70 -18.95
CA ILE A 7 0.11 22.37 -17.82
C ILE A 7 1.16 23.38 -18.26
N GLY A 8 1.54 23.35 -19.54
CA GLY A 8 2.49 24.31 -20.08
C GLY A 8 2.63 24.17 -21.59
N VAL A 9 2.94 25.30 -22.23
CA VAL A 9 3.30 25.37 -23.64
C VAL A 9 4.61 26.15 -23.71
N LYS A 10 5.63 25.56 -24.33
CA LYS A 10 6.90 26.24 -24.62
C LYS A 10 7.05 26.33 -26.12
N VAL A 11 7.20 27.54 -26.63
CA VAL A 11 7.42 27.83 -28.04
C VAL A 11 8.87 28.25 -28.20
N PHE A 12 9.59 27.56 -29.07
CA PHE A 12 10.96 27.87 -29.46
C PHE A 12 10.96 28.29 -30.91
N SER A 13 11.74 29.31 -31.27
CA SER A 13 11.83 29.78 -32.65
C SER A 13 13.27 30.16 -32.99
N ARG A 14 13.63 29.93 -34.26
CA ARG A 14 14.96 30.28 -34.76
C ARG A 14 15.19 31.79 -34.77
N GLU A 15 14.12 32.56 -34.90
CA GLU A 15 14.12 34.03 -34.81
C GLU A 15 14.47 34.53 -33.40
N ASN A 16 14.06 33.80 -32.36
CA ASN A 16 14.43 34.09 -30.97
C ASN A 16 15.81 33.53 -30.57
N ASN A 17 16.62 33.08 -31.54
CA ASN A 17 17.93 32.48 -31.31
C ASN A 17 17.90 31.20 -30.43
N ASP A 18 16.77 30.48 -30.43
CA ASP A 18 16.67 29.18 -29.77
C ASP A 18 17.44 28.10 -30.55
N ASP A 19 18.12 27.20 -29.83
CA ASP A 19 18.81 26.06 -30.44
C ASP A 19 17.81 25.02 -30.96
N LEU A 20 17.77 24.85 -32.28
CA LEU A 20 16.82 24.02 -33.01
C LEU A 20 17.55 23.17 -34.06
N HIS A 21 17.09 21.93 -34.25
CA HIS A 21 17.64 21.04 -35.27
C HIS A 21 17.61 21.67 -36.68
N PRO A 22 18.59 21.35 -37.55
CA PRO A 22 18.62 21.85 -38.92
C PRO A 22 17.30 21.58 -39.67
N GLY A 23 16.76 22.60 -40.33
CA GLY A 23 15.49 22.52 -41.06
C GLY A 23 14.23 22.81 -40.23
N VAL A 24 14.34 23.01 -38.90
CA VAL A 24 13.22 23.39 -38.03
C VAL A 24 13.26 24.89 -37.74
N ASN A 25 12.20 25.61 -38.13
CA ASN A 25 12.08 27.05 -37.89
C ASN A 25 11.41 27.37 -36.54
N GLN A 26 10.46 26.52 -36.11
CA GLN A 26 9.71 26.69 -34.87
C GLN A 26 9.39 25.32 -34.26
N LEU A 27 9.46 25.21 -32.93
CA LEU A 27 9.14 24.01 -32.17
C LEU A 27 8.20 24.37 -31.02
N VAL A 28 7.07 23.66 -30.91
CA VAL A 28 6.11 23.84 -29.81
C VAL A 28 6.08 22.59 -28.95
N LYS A 29 6.53 22.70 -27.69
CA LYS A 29 6.45 21.62 -26.69
C LYS A 29 5.24 21.86 -25.80
N ILE A 30 4.27 20.95 -25.85
CA ILE A 30 3.07 20.98 -25.01
C ILE A 30 3.22 19.94 -23.91
N PHE A 31 3.14 20.36 -22.65
CA PHE A 31 3.18 19.49 -21.48
C PHE A 31 1.74 19.17 -21.06
N ILE A 32 1.40 17.88 -21.07
CA ILE A 32 0.07 17.38 -20.68
C ILE A 32 0.24 16.55 -19.41
N ALA A 33 -0.49 16.91 -18.35
CA ALA A 33 -0.51 16.17 -17.10
C ALA A 33 -1.82 15.42 -16.89
N GLN A 34 -1.74 14.23 -16.30
CA GLN A 34 -2.88 13.41 -15.93
C GLN A 34 -2.71 12.89 -14.50
N LYS A 35 -3.71 13.10 -13.64
CA LYS A 35 -3.77 12.43 -12.33
C LYS A 35 -4.41 11.06 -12.51
N ARG A 36 -3.66 9.99 -12.27
CA ARG A 36 -4.16 8.61 -12.33
C ARG A 36 -4.49 8.13 -10.92
N LYS A 37 -5.74 7.73 -10.69
CA LYS A 37 -6.14 7.03 -9.45
C LYS A 37 -5.71 5.56 -9.52
N ILE A 38 -5.79 4.87 -8.40
CA ILE A 38 -5.60 3.41 -8.38
C ILE A 38 -6.82 2.74 -9.02
N SER A 39 -6.59 1.70 -9.81
CA SER A 39 -7.63 0.95 -10.52
C SER A 39 -7.38 -0.55 -10.48
N GLU A 40 -8.43 -1.32 -10.73
CA GLU A 40 -8.30 -2.76 -10.99
C GLU A 40 -7.30 -3.00 -12.12
N GLY A 41 -6.45 -4.02 -11.98
CA GLY A 41 -5.34 -4.27 -12.88
C GLY A 41 -4.04 -3.52 -12.55
N ASP A 42 -4.07 -2.50 -11.67
CA ASP A 42 -2.83 -1.87 -11.22
C ASP A 42 -1.99 -2.85 -10.40
N LYS A 43 -0.67 -2.72 -10.53
CA LYS A 43 0.30 -3.56 -9.84
C LYS A 43 0.72 -2.91 -8.52
N ILE A 44 0.70 -3.71 -7.47
CA ILE A 44 1.12 -3.31 -6.12
C ILE A 44 2.17 -4.28 -5.59
N SER A 45 2.93 -3.85 -4.59
CA SER A 45 3.92 -4.69 -3.92
C SER A 45 4.09 -4.25 -2.48
N GLY A 46 4.29 -5.18 -1.56
CA GLY A 46 4.94 -4.85 -0.29
C GLY A 46 6.47 -4.84 -0.43
N ARG A 47 7.14 -4.69 0.71
CA ARG A 47 8.62 -4.63 0.80
C ARG A 47 9.31 -6.00 0.81
N HIS A 48 8.54 -7.08 0.91
CA HIS A 48 9.05 -8.46 1.01
C HIS A 48 8.92 -9.21 -0.33
N GLY A 49 8.87 -8.49 -1.46
CA GLY A 49 8.71 -9.10 -2.78
C GLY A 49 7.31 -9.69 -3.06
N ASN A 50 6.34 -9.40 -2.21
CA ASN A 50 4.93 -9.80 -2.34
C ASN A 50 4.20 -8.92 -3.38
N LYS A 51 4.55 -9.11 -4.66
CA LYS A 51 3.89 -8.45 -5.79
C LYS A 51 2.50 -9.03 -6.04
N GLY A 52 1.56 -8.16 -6.37
CA GLY A 52 0.18 -8.52 -6.70
C GLY A 52 -0.44 -7.55 -7.71
N VAL A 53 -1.58 -7.93 -8.25
CA VAL A 53 -2.43 -7.10 -9.10
C VAL A 53 -3.75 -6.90 -8.38
N ILE A 54 -4.31 -5.70 -8.41
CA ILE A 54 -5.61 -5.43 -7.81
C ILE A 54 -6.68 -6.17 -8.60
N ALA A 55 -7.26 -7.20 -7.97
CA ALA A 55 -8.29 -8.03 -8.58
C ALA A 55 -9.67 -7.36 -8.56
N LYS A 56 -10.00 -6.68 -7.46
CA LYS A 56 -11.30 -6.02 -7.29
C LYS A 56 -11.20 -4.88 -6.29
N ILE A 57 -11.92 -3.79 -6.54
CA ILE A 57 -12.13 -2.70 -5.58
C ILE A 57 -13.56 -2.82 -5.02
N LEU A 58 -13.67 -2.99 -3.71
CA LEU A 58 -14.97 -3.12 -3.03
C LEU A 58 -15.41 -1.79 -2.39
N PRO A 59 -16.72 -1.54 -2.27
CA PRO A 59 -17.24 -0.50 -1.40
C PRO A 59 -16.83 -0.75 0.07
N GLU A 60 -16.68 0.31 0.84
CA GLU A 60 -16.29 0.23 2.26
C GLU A 60 -17.26 -0.63 3.10
N ALA A 61 -18.56 -0.53 2.82
CA ALA A 61 -19.60 -1.31 3.52
C ALA A 61 -19.49 -2.83 3.28
N ASP A 62 -18.84 -3.25 2.20
CA ASP A 62 -18.64 -4.66 1.86
C ASP A 62 -17.35 -5.24 2.47
N MET A 63 -16.46 -4.38 2.97
CA MET A 63 -15.18 -4.81 3.52
C MET A 63 -15.37 -5.44 4.89
N PRO A 64 -14.60 -6.48 5.25
CA PRO A 64 -14.51 -6.95 6.61
C PRO A 64 -14.13 -5.81 7.57
N PHE A 65 -14.67 -5.83 8.78
CA PHE A 65 -14.41 -4.80 9.77
C PHE A 65 -14.04 -5.38 11.14
N MET A 66 -13.28 -4.61 11.91
CA MET A 66 -12.87 -4.94 13.28
C MET A 66 -14.01 -4.69 14.28
N SER A 67 -13.87 -5.16 15.52
CA SER A 67 -14.89 -4.98 16.57
C SER A 67 -15.17 -3.52 16.94
N ASP A 68 -14.25 -2.60 16.62
CA ASP A 68 -14.42 -1.15 16.78
C ASP A 68 -15.16 -0.49 15.60
N GLY A 69 -15.54 -1.27 14.58
CA GLY A 69 -16.20 -0.80 13.36
C GLY A 69 -15.24 -0.39 12.25
N THR A 70 -13.93 -0.41 12.47
CA THR A 70 -12.95 0.00 11.46
C THR A 70 -12.89 -1.01 10.30
N PRO A 71 -13.15 -0.60 9.05
CA PRO A 71 -13.07 -1.49 7.90
C PRO A 71 -11.61 -1.75 7.49
N ILE A 72 -11.35 -2.95 6.97
CA ILE A 72 -10.06 -3.33 6.40
C ILE A 72 -9.88 -2.69 5.02
N GLU A 73 -8.68 -2.19 4.73
CA GLU A 73 -8.39 -1.51 3.46
C GLU A 73 -7.87 -2.47 2.36
N ILE A 74 -7.07 -3.47 2.74
CA ILE A 74 -6.44 -4.42 1.80
C ILE A 74 -6.51 -5.83 2.39
N VAL A 75 -6.99 -6.78 1.59
CA VAL A 75 -6.99 -8.21 1.93
C VAL A 75 -5.91 -8.91 1.10
N LEU A 76 -4.99 -9.60 1.78
CA LEU A 76 -3.94 -10.38 1.15
C LEU A 76 -4.22 -11.88 1.27
N ASN A 77 -3.88 -12.63 0.23
CA ASN A 77 -4.00 -14.09 0.25
C ASN A 77 -2.96 -14.70 1.20
N PRO A 78 -3.36 -15.49 2.23
CA PRO A 78 -2.44 -16.07 3.20
C PRO A 78 -1.45 -17.05 2.58
N LEU A 79 -1.81 -17.73 1.47
CA LEU A 79 -0.95 -18.76 0.85
C LEU A 79 0.37 -18.21 0.33
N GLY A 80 0.45 -16.91 0.03
CA GLY A 80 1.66 -16.29 -0.50
C GLY A 80 2.81 -16.14 0.51
N VAL A 81 2.53 -16.25 1.81
CA VAL A 81 3.53 -16.15 2.89
C VAL A 81 4.30 -17.46 3.06
N PRO A 82 3.67 -18.62 3.37
CA PRO A 82 4.40 -19.86 3.61
C PRO A 82 5.10 -20.36 2.34
N SER A 83 4.49 -20.18 1.16
CA SER A 83 5.08 -20.66 -0.09
C SER A 83 6.38 -19.95 -0.49
N ARG A 84 6.62 -18.74 0.04
CA ARG A 84 7.80 -17.91 -0.28
C ARG A 84 8.70 -17.67 0.92
N MET A 85 8.32 -18.18 2.09
CA MET A 85 9.01 -17.94 3.37
C MET A 85 9.16 -16.45 3.71
N ASN A 86 8.17 -15.63 3.35
CA ASN A 86 8.17 -14.19 3.59
C ASN A 86 7.65 -13.84 5.00
N VAL A 87 8.21 -14.47 6.03
CA VAL A 87 7.74 -14.31 7.44
C VAL A 87 7.83 -12.85 7.90
N GLY A 88 8.83 -12.10 7.41
CA GLY A 88 8.98 -10.67 7.68
C GLY A 88 7.76 -9.83 7.32
N GLN A 89 6.91 -10.26 6.38
CA GLN A 89 5.66 -9.59 6.06
C GLN A 89 4.69 -9.60 7.24
N VAL A 90 4.60 -10.73 7.95
CA VAL A 90 3.71 -10.87 9.12
C VAL A 90 4.26 -10.09 10.32
N LEU A 91 5.58 -10.17 10.54
CA LEU A 91 6.25 -9.41 11.60
C LEU A 91 6.10 -7.89 11.38
N GLU A 92 6.22 -7.42 10.14
CA GLU A 92 5.95 -6.01 9.79
C GLU A 92 4.51 -5.61 10.12
N VAL A 93 3.53 -6.46 9.78
CA VAL A 93 2.10 -6.20 10.02
C VAL A 93 1.82 -6.01 11.51
N HIS A 94 2.36 -6.88 12.36
CA HIS A 94 2.20 -6.80 13.82
C HIS A 94 2.87 -5.55 14.39
N LEU A 95 4.13 -5.29 14.01
CA LEU A 95 4.87 -4.14 14.50
C LEU A 95 4.28 -2.82 14.00
N GLY A 96 3.74 -2.79 12.78
CA GLY A 96 2.98 -1.67 12.25
C GLY A 96 1.71 -1.39 13.06
N TRP A 97 1.04 -2.43 13.56
CA TRP A 97 -0.13 -2.28 14.42
C TRP A 97 0.22 -1.69 15.79
N VAL A 98 1.32 -2.16 16.40
CA VAL A 98 1.87 -1.56 17.61
C VAL A 98 2.19 -0.08 17.37
N ALA A 99 2.93 0.22 16.30
CA ALA A 99 3.35 1.58 15.96
C ALA A 99 2.16 2.53 15.79
N LYS A 100 1.11 2.07 15.10
CA LYS A 100 -0.12 2.85 14.91
C LYS A 100 -0.86 3.07 16.22
N THR A 101 -0.96 2.04 17.06
CA THR A 101 -1.72 2.08 18.33
C THR A 101 -1.06 3.01 19.35
N LEU A 102 0.27 2.94 19.47
CA LEU A 102 1.04 3.78 20.40
C LEU A 102 1.40 5.16 19.82
N GLY A 103 1.14 5.40 18.53
CA GLY A 103 1.49 6.66 17.87
C GLY A 103 3.00 6.88 17.71
N ILE A 104 3.78 5.79 17.64
CA ILE A 104 5.25 5.82 17.56
C ILE A 104 5.75 5.42 16.17
N ARG A 105 7.03 5.65 15.92
CA ARG A 105 7.75 5.09 14.77
C ARG A 105 8.74 4.05 15.26
N VAL A 106 8.74 2.89 14.61
CA VAL A 106 9.65 1.81 14.95
C VAL A 106 10.74 1.70 13.89
N ILE A 107 11.98 1.51 14.33
CA ILE A 107 13.15 1.34 13.48
C ILE A 107 13.72 -0.04 13.75
N THR A 108 13.72 -0.90 12.72
CA THR A 108 14.32 -2.24 12.77
C THR A 108 15.51 -2.32 11.80
N PRO A 109 16.76 -2.34 12.29
CA PRO A 109 17.94 -2.52 11.46
C PRO A 109 17.92 -3.83 10.65
N ILE A 110 18.56 -3.84 9.48
CA ILE A 110 18.52 -4.98 8.52
C ILE A 110 19.10 -6.27 9.12
N PHE A 111 20.17 -6.17 9.92
CA PHE A 111 20.88 -7.32 10.48
C PHE A 111 20.67 -7.53 11.98
N ASN A 112 19.92 -6.63 12.63
CA ASN A 112 19.58 -6.71 14.05
C ASN A 112 18.14 -6.19 14.25
N GLY A 113 17.21 -6.85 13.57
CA GLY A 113 15.80 -6.50 13.59
C GLY A 113 15.11 -6.97 14.87
N ALA A 114 13.88 -6.49 15.07
CA ALA A 114 13.04 -6.93 16.17
C ALA A 114 12.78 -8.44 16.08
N LYS A 115 13.03 -9.15 17.18
CA LYS A 115 12.74 -10.58 17.32
C LYS A 115 11.25 -10.79 17.54
N GLU A 116 10.79 -12.01 17.28
CA GLU A 116 9.38 -12.36 17.44
C GLU A 116 8.89 -12.11 18.87
N GLU A 117 9.68 -12.49 19.88
CA GLU A 117 9.33 -12.31 21.29
C GLU A 117 9.24 -10.83 21.68
N GLU A 118 10.06 -9.97 21.07
CA GLU A 118 10.04 -8.52 21.30
C GLU A 118 8.77 -7.90 20.69
N ILE A 119 8.36 -8.37 19.50
CA ILE A 119 7.13 -7.94 18.84
C ILE A 119 5.90 -8.41 19.63
N GLU A 120 5.89 -9.66 20.10
CA GLU A 120 4.84 -10.19 20.97
C GLU A 120 4.72 -9.37 22.27
N GLY A 121 5.84 -9.02 22.90
CA GLY A 121 5.87 -8.15 24.07
C GLY A 121 5.31 -6.76 23.79
N ALA A 122 5.70 -6.17 22.66
CA ALA A 122 5.21 -4.86 22.25
C ALA A 122 3.71 -4.85 21.89
N LEU A 123 3.18 -5.95 21.35
CA LEU A 123 1.73 -6.12 21.15
C LEU A 123 0.99 -6.08 22.49
N ILE A 124 1.48 -6.81 23.50
CA ILE A 124 0.87 -6.81 24.84
C ILE A 124 0.94 -5.42 25.48
N GLU A 125 2.08 -4.73 25.38
CA GLU A 125 2.26 -3.37 25.90
C GLU A 125 1.28 -2.37 25.24
N ALA A 126 1.01 -2.54 23.94
CA ALA A 126 0.02 -1.76 23.21
C ALA A 126 -1.44 -2.15 23.50
N GLY A 127 -1.69 -3.13 24.38
CA GLY A 127 -3.04 -3.63 24.66
C GLY A 127 -3.64 -4.47 23.53
N LEU A 128 -2.80 -4.98 22.62
CA LEU A 128 -3.20 -5.80 21.48
C LEU A 128 -3.04 -7.30 21.77
N PRO A 129 -3.74 -8.17 21.03
CA PRO A 129 -3.58 -9.61 21.18
C PRO A 129 -2.15 -10.06 20.87
N LYS A 130 -1.57 -10.86 21.76
CA LYS A 130 -0.19 -11.38 21.65
C LYS A 130 0.09 -12.06 20.30
N ASP A 131 -0.89 -12.76 19.75
CA ASP A 131 -0.78 -13.50 18.48
C ASP A 131 -1.00 -12.63 17.23
N GLY A 132 -1.25 -11.32 17.41
CA GLY A 132 -1.51 -10.38 16.31
C GLY A 132 -2.80 -10.67 15.54
N LYS A 133 -3.74 -11.42 16.13
CA LYS A 133 -5.02 -11.80 15.50
C LYS A 133 -6.20 -11.10 16.16
N THR A 134 -7.25 -10.86 15.40
CA THR A 134 -8.52 -10.36 15.94
C THR A 134 -9.72 -11.04 15.27
N ILE A 135 -10.90 -10.86 15.85
CA ILE A 135 -12.15 -11.26 15.21
C ILE A 135 -12.50 -10.18 14.19
N LEU A 136 -12.73 -10.60 12.94
CA LEU A 136 -13.32 -9.75 11.92
C LEU A 136 -14.78 -10.13 11.73
N TYR A 137 -15.56 -9.17 11.27
CA TYR A 137 -16.96 -9.35 10.90
C TYR A 137 -17.11 -9.14 9.40
N ASP A 138 -17.94 -9.95 8.76
CA ASP A 138 -18.27 -9.81 7.35
C ASP A 138 -19.14 -8.58 7.13
N GLY A 139 -18.67 -7.61 6.33
CA GLY A 139 -19.39 -6.37 6.02
C GLY A 139 -20.77 -6.59 5.39
N ARG A 140 -20.97 -7.71 4.68
CA ARG A 140 -22.23 -8.00 4.00
C ARG A 140 -23.30 -8.62 4.89
N THR A 141 -22.87 -9.42 5.88
CA THR A 141 -23.79 -10.21 6.71
C THR A 141 -23.79 -9.78 8.18
N GLY A 142 -22.77 -9.03 8.61
CA GLY A 142 -22.53 -8.64 10.00
C GLY A 142 -22.06 -9.79 10.90
N ARG A 143 -21.88 -11.00 10.37
CA ARG A 143 -21.49 -12.17 11.18
C ARG A 143 -19.98 -12.22 11.39
N PRO A 144 -19.50 -12.68 12.56
CA PRO A 144 -18.08 -12.90 12.77
C PRO A 144 -17.58 -14.05 11.88
N PHE A 145 -16.33 -13.98 11.45
CA PHE A 145 -15.66 -15.13 10.83
C PHE A 145 -15.39 -16.23 11.86
N ASP A 146 -15.34 -17.48 11.40
CA ASP A 146 -15.13 -18.66 12.26
C ASP A 146 -13.76 -18.66 12.97
N LEU A 147 -12.76 -18.05 12.33
CA LEU A 147 -11.38 -18.00 12.83
C LEU A 147 -10.93 -16.57 13.03
N ARG A 148 -10.09 -16.36 14.05
CA ARG A 148 -9.37 -15.10 14.27
C ARG A 148 -8.37 -14.87 13.13
N VAL A 149 -8.36 -13.66 12.60
CA VAL A 149 -7.60 -13.26 11.41
C VAL A 149 -6.44 -12.37 11.83
N THR A 150 -5.27 -12.56 11.22
CA THR A 150 -4.14 -11.64 11.40
C THR A 150 -4.46 -10.30 10.74
N VAL A 151 -4.40 -9.23 11.53
CA VAL A 151 -4.66 -7.86 11.09
C VAL A 151 -3.47 -7.00 11.53
N GLY A 152 -3.26 -5.88 10.85
CA GLY A 152 -2.26 -4.90 11.21
C GLY A 152 -1.92 -4.00 10.04
N TYR A 153 -0.76 -3.36 10.09
CA TYR A 153 -0.38 -2.32 9.13
C TYR A 153 0.86 -2.72 8.36
N SER A 154 0.75 -2.74 7.03
CA SER A 154 1.87 -3.03 6.13
C SER A 154 2.14 -1.85 5.22
N TYR A 155 3.40 -1.69 4.81
CA TYR A 155 3.78 -0.67 3.84
C TYR A 155 3.59 -1.19 2.41
N ILE A 156 2.59 -0.64 1.70
CA ILE A 156 2.26 -1.01 0.32
C ILE A 156 2.76 0.05 -0.66
N LEU A 157 3.40 -0.42 -1.74
CA LEU A 157 3.93 0.36 -2.85
C LEU A 157 3.07 0.14 -4.09
N LYS A 158 2.83 1.22 -4.86
CA LYS A 158 2.34 1.14 -6.23
C LYS A 158 3.53 1.02 -7.18
N LEU A 159 3.48 0.05 -8.09
CA LEU A 159 4.52 -0.20 -9.10
C LEU A 159 4.21 0.48 -10.43
#